data_AF-B4PL59-F1
#
_entry.id   AF-B4PL59-F1
#
_cell.length_a   1.000
_cell.length_b   1.000
_cell.length_c   1.000
_cell.angle_alpha   90.00
_cell.angle_beta   90.00
_cell.angle_gamma   90.00
#
_symmetry.space_group_name_H-M   'P 1'
#
loop_
_entity.id
_entity.type
_entity.pdbx_description
1 polymer ?
#
loop_
_entity_poly.entity_id
_entity_poly.type
_entity_poly.pdbx_seq_one_letter_code
_entity_poly.pdbx_strand_id
1 'polypeptide(L)'
;MSKMRGRILIPLPNTGAMGRKRNNFYMRSLFLLALGIFGLLQYNNFNYLDSRDNVLGDAVTNDSDDAILAMVPATLHKYLTPHSRNHTASGAGALTGAALLLNASSPGAATASTISFDVYHPPNITEIKRQIVRYNDMQMVLNEDVFGPLQNDSVIIVVQVHTRITYLRHLIVSLAQARDISKVLLVFSHDYYDDDINDLVQQIDFCKVMQIFYPYSIQTHPNEYPGVDPNDCPRNIKKEQALITNCNNAMYPDLYGHYREAKFTQTKHHWIWKANRVFNELEVTRYHTGLVLFLEEDHYVAEDFLYLLAMMQQRTKDLCPQCNVLSLGTYLKTFNYYTYHSKTNKKSYASSLISTNSLLGYNRNNNRNSVQLAVSSSYSSSSSAQSPPPSKVYVGDTSDHQRASDSSSRRGNLINTVTATATATATAATSDTNNNEQSSHSSSKNGAQTWNYHVLPSLYSVYQKVEVMPWVSSKHNMGFAFNRTTWSNIRKCARHFCTYDDYNWDWSLQHVSQQCLRRKLHAMIVKGPRVFHIGECGVHHKNKNCESNQVISKVQHVLRIARNSHQLFPRSLTLTVPSLMKKSKLRKGNGGWGDLRDHELCLNMTLATR
;
A
#
# COMPACT_ATOMS: atom_id res chain seq x y z
N MET A 1 5.67 16.44 -77.59
CA MET A 1 4.66 15.89 -78.52
C MET A 1 3.34 15.70 -77.78
N SER A 2 2.20 15.64 -78.49
CA SER A 2 0.86 15.62 -77.90
C SER A 2 0.43 14.22 -77.42
N LYS A 3 -0.31 14.15 -76.30
CA LYS A 3 -1.68 13.59 -76.32
C LYS A 3 -2.51 13.91 -75.08
N MET A 4 -3.80 14.12 -75.32
CA MET A 4 -4.85 14.40 -74.34
C MET A 4 -5.23 13.15 -73.53
N ARG A 5 -5.80 13.35 -72.33
CA ARG A 5 -6.93 12.55 -71.86
C ARG A 5 -8.05 13.49 -71.40
N GLY A 6 -9.20 13.39 -72.07
CA GLY A 6 -10.34 14.29 -71.86
C GLY A 6 -11.17 13.92 -70.62
N ARG A 7 -11.98 14.89 -70.18
CA ARG A 7 -13.06 14.65 -69.21
C ARG A 7 -14.23 13.99 -69.93
N ILE A 8 -14.86 12.99 -69.32
CA ILE A 8 -16.12 12.42 -69.80
C ILE A 8 -17.27 13.14 -69.10
N LEU A 9 -18.22 13.66 -69.89
CA LEU A 9 -19.48 14.23 -69.43
C LEU A 9 -20.57 13.16 -69.48
N ILE A 10 -21.33 13.01 -68.39
CA ILE A 10 -22.55 12.20 -68.29
C ILE A 10 -23.61 13.09 -67.60
N PRO A 11 -24.87 13.13 -68.07
CA PRO A 11 -25.71 14.32 -67.96
C PRO A 11 -26.50 14.46 -66.65
N LEU A 12 -26.93 15.70 -66.38
CA LEU A 12 -27.96 16.04 -65.39
C LEU A 12 -29.37 15.70 -65.90
N PRO A 13 -30.17 14.91 -65.17
CA PRO A 13 -31.62 14.86 -65.38
C PRO A 13 -32.30 16.05 -64.69
N ASN A 14 -33.01 16.86 -65.50
CA ASN A 14 -33.95 17.95 -65.18
C ASN A 14 -34.14 18.43 -63.74
N THR A 15 -33.95 19.74 -63.58
CA THR A 15 -34.41 20.54 -62.44
C THR A 15 -35.93 20.56 -62.28
N GLY A 16 -36.47 19.82 -61.32
CA GLY A 16 -37.84 19.98 -60.83
C GLY A 16 -37.97 21.21 -59.93
N ALA A 17 -38.22 22.40 -60.50
CA ALA A 17 -38.31 23.64 -59.74
C ALA A 17 -39.72 23.85 -59.12
N MET A 18 -39.87 23.62 -57.81
CA MET A 18 -41.07 24.01 -57.06
C MET A 18 -40.76 24.59 -55.66
N GLY A 19 -41.50 25.64 -55.29
CA GLY A 19 -42.00 25.80 -53.91
C GLY A 19 -41.07 26.33 -52.81
N ARG A 20 -39.87 26.86 -53.09
CA ARG A 20 -38.96 27.39 -52.03
C ARG A 20 -39.42 28.71 -51.39
N LYS A 21 -40.59 28.75 -50.73
CA LYS A 21 -41.08 29.92 -49.97
C LYS A 21 -42.18 29.59 -48.91
N ARG A 22 -41.79 29.04 -47.75
CA ARG A 22 -42.42 29.33 -46.42
C ARG A 22 -41.78 28.67 -45.17
N ASN A 23 -41.05 27.54 -45.28
CA ASN A 23 -40.62 26.78 -44.08
C ASN A 23 -39.40 27.31 -43.29
N ASN A 24 -38.59 28.23 -43.84
CA ASN A 24 -37.37 28.68 -43.15
C ASN A 24 -37.63 29.46 -41.84
N PHE A 25 -38.80 30.08 -41.67
CA PHE A 25 -39.12 30.82 -40.44
C PHE A 25 -39.48 29.86 -39.30
N TYR A 26 -40.42 28.93 -39.52
CA TYR A 26 -40.81 27.92 -38.53
C TYR A 26 -39.62 27.08 -38.07
N MET A 27 -38.76 26.61 -38.99
CA MET A 27 -37.56 25.85 -38.61
C MET A 27 -36.58 26.66 -37.77
N ARG A 28 -36.42 27.98 -38.03
CA ARG A 28 -35.58 28.86 -37.21
C ARG A 28 -36.19 29.09 -35.82
N SER A 29 -37.48 29.36 -35.73
CA SER A 29 -38.17 29.51 -34.44
C SER A 29 -38.11 28.22 -33.61
N LEU A 30 -38.28 27.04 -34.23
CA LEU A 30 -38.16 25.76 -33.55
C LEU A 30 -36.74 25.51 -33.03
N PHE A 31 -35.70 25.88 -33.81
CA PHE A 31 -34.31 25.73 -33.40
C PHE A 31 -33.92 26.71 -32.28
N LEU A 32 -34.41 27.95 -32.32
CA LEU A 32 -34.24 28.92 -31.24
C LEU A 32 -34.98 28.51 -29.96
N LEU A 33 -36.18 27.95 -30.08
CA LEU A 33 -36.93 27.41 -28.94
C LEU A 33 -36.25 26.18 -28.34
N ALA A 34 -35.70 25.28 -29.17
CA ALA A 34 -34.88 24.15 -28.71
C ALA A 34 -33.59 24.60 -28.02
N LEU A 35 -32.91 25.63 -28.53
CA LEU A 35 -31.76 26.24 -27.85
C LEU A 35 -32.15 26.95 -26.54
N GLY A 36 -33.33 27.58 -26.49
CA GLY A 36 -33.87 28.17 -25.25
C GLY A 36 -34.21 27.12 -24.19
N ILE A 37 -34.84 26.01 -24.58
CA ILE A 37 -35.13 24.87 -23.69
C ILE A 37 -33.83 24.20 -23.24
N PHE A 38 -32.86 24.00 -24.14
CA PHE A 38 -31.54 23.48 -23.76
C PHE A 38 -30.81 24.45 -22.83
N GLY A 39 -30.89 25.76 -23.08
CA GLY A 39 -30.35 26.80 -22.20
C GLY A 39 -30.99 26.79 -20.81
N LEU A 40 -32.31 26.64 -20.71
CA LEU A 40 -33.03 26.49 -19.43
C LEU A 40 -32.69 25.18 -18.71
N LEU A 41 -32.57 24.06 -19.43
CA LEU A 41 -32.15 22.78 -18.85
C LEU A 41 -30.68 22.81 -18.38
N GLN A 42 -29.80 23.51 -19.10
CA GLN A 42 -28.43 23.76 -18.67
C GLN A 42 -28.41 24.71 -17.46
N TYR A 43 -29.14 25.83 -17.49
CA TYR A 43 -29.21 26.80 -16.40
C TYR A 43 -29.78 26.19 -15.10
N ASN A 44 -30.84 25.39 -15.21
CA ASN A 44 -31.41 24.68 -14.06
C ASN A 44 -30.46 23.60 -13.53
N ASN A 45 -29.76 22.84 -14.40
CA ASN A 45 -28.67 21.97 -13.94
C ASN A 45 -27.54 22.77 -13.28
N PHE A 46 -27.15 23.92 -13.84
CA PHE A 46 -26.03 24.71 -13.33
C PHE A 46 -26.33 25.28 -11.94
N ASN A 47 -27.51 25.86 -11.72
CA ASN A 47 -27.91 26.34 -10.39
C ASN A 47 -28.11 25.19 -9.40
N TYR A 48 -28.62 24.03 -9.85
CA TYR A 48 -28.80 22.84 -9.00
C TYR A 48 -27.46 22.12 -8.67
N LEU A 49 -26.44 22.29 -9.52
CA LEU A 49 -25.07 21.84 -9.25
C LEU A 49 -24.33 22.86 -8.36
N ASP A 50 -24.38 24.15 -8.68
CA ASP A 50 -23.69 25.22 -7.94
C ASP A 50 -24.22 25.36 -6.51
N SER A 51 -25.54 25.24 -6.29
CA SER A 51 -26.13 25.14 -4.95
C SER A 51 -25.74 23.87 -4.18
N ARG A 52 -25.15 22.88 -4.85
CA ARG A 52 -24.68 21.63 -4.22
C ARG A 52 -23.16 21.60 -4.05
N ASP A 53 -22.42 22.21 -4.97
CA ASP A 53 -20.97 22.31 -4.92
C ASP A 53 -20.52 23.41 -3.93
N ASN A 54 -21.27 24.51 -3.77
CA ASN A 54 -21.04 25.45 -2.67
C ASN A 54 -21.33 24.80 -1.29
N VAL A 55 -22.34 23.93 -1.19
CA VAL A 55 -22.60 23.13 0.03
C VAL A 55 -21.54 22.04 0.27
N LEU A 56 -20.86 21.56 -0.78
CA LEU A 56 -19.76 20.59 -0.68
C LEU A 56 -18.37 21.24 -0.51
N GLY A 57 -18.23 22.53 -0.80
CA GLY A 57 -16.99 23.28 -0.62
C GLY A 57 -16.73 23.64 0.85
N ASP A 58 -17.66 24.38 1.45
CA ASP A 58 -17.44 24.98 2.78
C ASP A 58 -17.58 23.97 3.92
N ALA A 59 -18.49 23.00 3.81
CA ALA A 59 -18.71 21.94 4.80
C ALA A 59 -17.44 21.13 5.13
N VAL A 60 -16.66 20.78 4.11
CA VAL A 60 -15.59 19.77 4.20
C VAL A 60 -14.37 20.24 5.01
N THR A 61 -14.31 21.52 5.40
CA THR A 61 -13.22 22.06 6.23
C THR A 61 -13.40 21.83 7.73
N ASN A 62 -14.64 21.66 8.22
CA ASN A 62 -14.93 21.36 9.64
C ASN A 62 -15.66 20.02 9.84
N ASP A 63 -16.54 19.59 8.91
CA ASP A 63 -17.38 18.39 9.07
C ASP A 63 -16.61 17.05 8.99
N SER A 64 -15.27 17.05 8.96
CA SER A 64 -14.46 15.87 8.64
C SER A 64 -14.61 14.73 9.66
N ASP A 65 -14.57 15.03 10.97
CA ASP A 65 -14.65 14.00 12.01
C ASP A 65 -16.10 13.56 12.26
N ASP A 66 -17.06 14.49 12.28
CA ASP A 66 -18.49 14.16 12.39
C ASP A 66 -18.98 13.34 11.19
N ALA A 67 -18.49 13.60 9.98
CA ALA A 67 -18.78 12.76 8.83
C ALA A 67 -18.16 11.35 8.97
N ILE A 68 -16.95 11.22 9.55
CA ILE A 68 -16.34 9.90 9.83
C ILE A 68 -17.11 9.15 10.91
N LEU A 69 -17.53 9.82 11.99
CA LEU A 69 -18.36 9.27 13.06
C LEU A 69 -19.71 8.81 12.50
N ALA A 70 -20.39 9.62 11.67
CA ALA A 70 -21.63 9.25 11.00
C ALA A 70 -21.47 8.08 10.00
N MET A 71 -20.25 7.82 9.51
CA MET A 71 -19.93 6.67 8.65
C MET A 71 -19.55 5.40 9.43
N VAL A 72 -19.47 5.45 10.77
CA VAL A 72 -19.02 4.36 11.65
C VAL A 72 -20.12 4.00 12.67
N PRO A 73 -20.38 2.70 12.96
CA PRO A 73 -21.32 2.31 14.00
C PRO A 73 -21.00 2.92 15.37
N ALA A 74 -22.01 3.45 16.07
CA ALA A 74 -21.84 4.16 17.34
C ALA A 74 -21.13 3.34 18.45
N THR A 75 -21.31 2.02 18.46
CA THR A 75 -20.61 1.10 19.37
C THR A 75 -19.09 1.09 19.20
N LEU A 76 -18.58 1.60 18.07
CA LEU A 76 -17.16 1.70 17.74
C LEU A 76 -16.60 3.12 17.93
N HIS A 77 -17.45 4.11 18.26
CA HIS A 77 -16.99 5.51 18.44
C HIS A 77 -15.97 5.65 19.58
N LYS A 78 -16.03 4.78 20.61
CA LYS A 78 -15.02 4.69 21.68
C LYS A 78 -13.58 4.54 21.15
N TYR A 79 -13.40 3.87 20.01
CA TYR A 79 -12.09 3.71 19.38
C TYR A 79 -11.63 4.95 18.61
N LEU A 80 -12.54 5.85 18.22
CA LEU A 80 -12.21 7.09 17.50
C LEU A 80 -11.96 8.26 18.46
N THR A 81 -12.77 8.38 19.52
CA THR A 81 -12.64 9.44 20.53
C THR A 81 -11.32 9.31 21.31
N PRO A 82 -10.52 10.39 21.45
CA PRO A 82 -9.47 10.45 22.45
C PRO A 82 -10.06 10.23 23.85
N HIS A 83 -9.45 9.35 24.64
CA HIS A 83 -9.88 9.14 26.03
C HIS A 83 -9.07 10.10 26.90
N SER A 84 -9.72 11.07 27.57
CA SER A 84 -9.05 11.82 28.62
C SER A 84 -8.69 10.88 29.76
N ARG A 85 -7.46 10.92 30.28
CA ARG A 85 -7.05 10.14 31.46
C ARG A 85 -7.75 10.70 32.70
N ASN A 86 -9.01 10.33 32.88
CA ASN A 86 -9.82 10.67 34.04
C ASN A 86 -9.31 9.86 35.22
N HIS A 87 -8.51 10.49 36.09
CA HIS A 87 -7.98 9.88 37.32
C HIS A 87 -9.10 9.65 38.36
N THR A 88 -9.96 8.67 38.11
CA THR A 88 -10.96 8.16 39.06
C THR A 88 -10.44 6.87 39.70
N ALA A 89 -9.85 6.99 40.89
CA ALA A 89 -9.47 5.84 41.69
C ALA A 89 -10.71 4.99 42.07
N SER A 90 -10.55 3.67 42.09
CA SER A 90 -11.59 2.72 42.48
C SER A 90 -11.84 2.76 43.99
N GLY A 91 -12.90 3.46 44.42
CA GLY A 91 -13.06 3.81 45.84
C GLY A 91 -14.47 4.11 46.35
N ALA A 92 -15.41 3.16 46.18
CA ALA A 92 -16.69 3.04 46.91
C ALA A 92 -17.77 4.14 46.75
N GLY A 93 -19.01 3.78 47.09
CA GLY A 93 -20.10 4.72 47.36
C GLY A 93 -20.95 5.14 46.14
N ALA A 94 -22.17 4.64 46.07
CA ALA A 94 -23.21 5.26 45.24
C ALA A 94 -23.81 6.46 45.97
N LEU A 95 -24.18 7.52 45.23
CA LEU A 95 -25.37 8.32 45.55
C LEU A 95 -25.86 9.10 44.32
N THR A 96 -27.16 9.41 44.34
CA THR A 96 -27.91 10.09 43.27
C THR A 96 -27.46 11.52 43.06
N GLY A 97 -27.42 11.98 41.80
CA GLY A 97 -26.96 13.33 41.45
C GLY A 97 -27.99 14.44 41.64
N ALA A 98 -27.48 15.67 41.67
CA ALA A 98 -28.22 16.91 41.44
C ALA A 98 -27.27 17.96 40.85
N ALA A 99 -27.74 18.78 39.92
CA ALA A 99 -27.03 19.99 39.50
C ALA A 99 -27.51 21.17 40.36
N LEU A 100 -26.59 21.93 40.97
CA LEU A 100 -26.95 23.18 41.64
C LEU A 100 -25.83 24.24 41.62
N LEU A 101 -26.17 25.34 40.96
CA LEU A 101 -25.72 26.73 41.01
C LEU A 101 -24.61 27.18 41.99
N LEU A 102 -23.82 28.15 41.50
CA LEU A 102 -23.05 29.13 42.28
C LEU A 102 -23.97 29.95 43.21
N ASN A 103 -23.52 30.34 44.42
CA ASN A 103 -22.99 31.69 44.70
C ASN A 103 -22.65 31.92 46.21
N ALA A 104 -21.86 32.97 46.47
CA ALA A 104 -21.85 33.85 47.67
C ALA A 104 -21.18 33.42 49.01
N SER A 105 -20.06 34.11 49.28
CA SER A 105 -19.69 34.81 50.54
C SER A 105 -19.57 34.08 51.89
N SER A 106 -18.32 33.91 52.35
CA SER A 106 -17.86 34.37 53.69
C SER A 106 -16.31 34.29 53.82
N PRO A 107 -15.62 35.30 54.39
CA PRO A 107 -14.17 35.25 54.63
C PRO A 107 -13.86 34.60 55.99
N GLY A 108 -13.59 33.29 56.00
CA GLY A 108 -13.15 32.53 57.17
C GLY A 108 -11.93 31.68 56.85
N ALA A 109 -10.97 31.60 57.78
CA ALA A 109 -9.70 30.92 57.54
C ALA A 109 -9.88 29.39 57.43
N ALA A 110 -9.75 28.87 56.21
CA ALA A 110 -9.56 27.45 55.94
C ALA A 110 -8.15 27.25 55.36
N THR A 111 -7.39 26.31 55.92
CA THR A 111 -6.09 25.91 55.37
C THR A 111 -6.29 25.36 53.97
N ALA A 112 -5.65 25.97 52.97
CA ALA A 112 -5.69 25.49 51.59
C ALA A 112 -4.92 24.17 51.46
N SER A 113 -5.60 23.05 51.73
CA SER A 113 -5.16 21.72 51.31
C SER A 113 -5.19 21.67 49.80
N THR A 114 -4.08 22.08 49.17
CA THR A 114 -3.90 22.02 47.72
C THR A 114 -4.15 20.59 47.27
N ILE A 115 -5.24 20.39 46.52
CA ILE A 115 -5.50 19.12 45.84
C ILE A 115 -4.32 18.89 44.91
N SER A 116 -3.48 17.91 45.24
CA SER A 116 -2.41 17.51 44.36
C SER A 116 -3.04 16.82 43.17
N PHE A 117 -3.21 17.56 42.08
CA PHE A 117 -3.44 16.98 40.77
C PHE A 117 -2.16 16.23 40.42
N ASP A 118 -2.18 14.90 40.57
CA ASP A 118 -1.04 14.04 40.27
C ASP A 118 -0.61 14.30 38.82
N VAL A 119 0.49 15.05 38.68
CA VAL A 119 1.01 15.44 37.38
C VAL A 119 1.36 14.16 36.64
N TYR A 120 0.80 13.96 35.45
CA TYR A 120 1.18 12.85 34.60
C TYR A 120 2.66 12.97 34.22
N HIS A 121 3.49 12.16 34.88
CA HIS A 121 4.90 12.02 34.55
C HIS A 121 5.02 10.93 33.47
N PRO A 122 5.48 11.27 32.25
CA PRO A 122 5.69 10.25 31.22
C PRO A 122 6.73 9.22 31.70
N PRO A 123 6.54 7.92 31.39
CA PRO A 123 7.36 6.86 31.96
C PRO A 123 8.85 7.01 31.59
N ASN A 124 9.71 6.97 32.59
CA ASN A 124 11.17 7.03 32.40
C ASN A 124 11.64 5.78 31.62
N ILE A 125 12.72 5.90 30.85
CA ILE A 125 13.28 4.84 29.99
C ILE A 125 13.52 3.53 30.75
N THR A 126 13.93 3.60 32.03
CA THR A 126 14.08 2.41 32.90
C THR A 126 12.75 1.70 33.15
N GLU A 127 11.66 2.44 33.32
CA GLU A 127 10.31 1.87 33.45
C GLU A 127 9.80 1.35 32.11
N ILE A 128 10.05 2.05 31.01
CA ILE A 128 9.75 1.57 29.65
C ILE A 128 10.46 0.23 29.39
N LYS A 129 11.78 0.14 29.61
CA LYS A 129 12.54 -1.12 29.46
C LYS A 129 11.95 -2.24 30.36
N ARG A 130 11.54 -1.92 31.59
CA ARG A 130 10.88 -2.87 32.53
C ARG A 130 9.52 -3.36 32.02
N GLN A 131 8.65 -2.47 31.57
CA GLN A 131 7.32 -2.84 31.05
C GLN A 131 7.43 -3.64 29.75
N ILE A 132 8.33 -3.27 28.84
CA ILE A 132 8.61 -4.01 27.61
C ILE A 132 9.00 -5.46 27.89
N VAL A 133 9.91 -5.69 28.86
CA VAL A 133 10.26 -7.05 29.31
C VAL A 133 9.02 -7.75 29.88
N ARG A 134 8.31 -7.10 30.81
CA ARG A 134 7.12 -7.66 31.46
C ARG A 134 6.04 -8.11 30.45
N TYR A 135 5.67 -7.28 29.48
CA TYR A 135 4.68 -7.65 28.46
C TYR A 135 5.16 -8.80 27.58
N ASN A 136 6.42 -8.77 27.13
CA ASN A 136 6.99 -9.81 26.28
C ASN A 136 7.12 -11.17 26.99
N ASP A 137 7.38 -11.18 28.29
CA ASP A 137 7.51 -12.38 29.12
C ASP A 137 6.15 -12.95 29.52
N MET A 138 5.19 -12.10 29.92
CA MET A 138 3.84 -12.53 30.30
C MET A 138 3.04 -13.12 29.13
N GLN A 139 3.28 -12.67 27.89
CA GLN A 139 2.58 -13.13 26.67
C GLN A 139 1.05 -13.18 26.83
N MET A 140 0.47 -12.16 27.47
CA MET A 140 -0.96 -12.14 27.79
C MET A 140 -1.83 -12.09 26.53
N VAL A 141 -2.80 -13.00 26.44
CA VAL A 141 -3.88 -12.97 25.45
C VAL A 141 -5.13 -12.42 26.11
N LEU A 142 -5.52 -11.20 25.73
CA LEU A 142 -6.77 -10.58 26.15
C LEU A 142 -7.95 -11.27 25.44
N ASN A 143 -9.07 -11.39 26.16
CA ASN A 143 -10.34 -11.94 25.68
C ASN A 143 -10.31 -13.43 25.25
N GLU A 144 -9.31 -14.22 25.66
CA GLU A 144 -9.27 -15.66 25.37
C GLU A 144 -10.36 -16.45 26.11
N ASP A 145 -10.79 -15.96 27.27
CA ASP A 145 -11.96 -16.43 28.03
C ASP A 145 -13.28 -16.24 27.25
N VAL A 146 -13.45 -15.08 26.59
CA VAL A 146 -14.65 -14.74 25.82
C VAL A 146 -14.68 -15.45 24.46
N PHE A 147 -13.54 -15.51 23.76
CA PHE A 147 -13.47 -16.00 22.37
C PHE A 147 -12.87 -17.40 22.21
N GLY A 148 -12.55 -18.09 23.32
CA GLY A 148 -11.90 -19.41 23.33
C GLY A 148 -10.46 -19.39 22.79
N PRO A 149 -9.71 -20.50 22.93
CA PRO A 149 -8.31 -20.56 22.54
C PRO A 149 -8.07 -20.45 21.02
N LEU A 150 -6.86 -20.01 20.64
CA LEU A 150 -6.46 -19.92 19.23
C LEU A 150 -6.50 -21.30 18.54
N GLN A 151 -7.19 -21.38 17.40
CA GLN A 151 -7.26 -22.60 16.58
C GLN A 151 -6.06 -22.70 15.63
N ASN A 152 -5.62 -23.94 15.34
CA ASN A 152 -4.41 -24.20 14.55
C ASN A 152 -4.45 -23.69 13.10
N ASP A 153 -5.64 -23.44 12.56
CA ASP A 153 -5.91 -22.96 11.20
C ASP A 153 -6.48 -21.52 11.16
N SER A 154 -6.83 -20.92 12.30
CA SER A 154 -7.22 -19.50 12.40
C SER A 154 -6.21 -18.57 11.74
N VAL A 155 -6.65 -17.43 11.25
CA VAL A 155 -5.73 -16.36 10.82
C VAL A 155 -5.19 -15.65 12.06
N ILE A 156 -3.87 -15.45 12.13
CA ILE A 156 -3.23 -14.48 13.02
C ILE A 156 -3.00 -13.21 12.21
N ILE A 157 -3.25 -12.03 12.79
CA ILE A 157 -2.92 -10.74 12.16
C ILE A 157 -1.85 -10.06 12.99
N VAL A 158 -0.75 -9.64 12.37
CA VAL A 158 0.34 -8.91 13.01
C VAL A 158 0.35 -7.48 12.49
N VAL A 159 0.04 -6.52 13.36
CA VAL A 159 0.08 -5.09 13.06
C VAL A 159 1.42 -4.52 13.51
N GLN A 160 2.18 -3.90 12.61
CA GLN A 160 3.30 -3.05 13.00
C GLN A 160 2.79 -1.67 13.43
N VAL A 161 3.06 -1.31 14.68
CA VAL A 161 2.68 -0.05 15.34
C VAL A 161 3.93 0.76 15.66
N HIS A 162 3.85 2.07 15.43
CA HIS A 162 4.86 3.04 15.80
C HIS A 162 4.22 4.11 16.71
N THR A 163 3.79 5.25 16.16
CA THR A 163 3.31 6.42 16.92
C THR A 163 2.06 7.06 16.33
N ARG A 164 1.49 6.54 15.23
CA ARG A 164 0.40 7.22 14.49
C ARG A 164 -0.97 6.76 14.97
N ILE A 165 -1.29 7.07 16.23
CA ILE A 165 -2.51 6.63 16.93
C ILE A 165 -3.79 6.89 16.12
N THR A 166 -3.93 8.03 15.44
CA THR A 166 -5.11 8.36 14.61
C THR A 166 -5.35 7.31 13.51
N TYR A 167 -4.30 6.88 12.81
CA TYR A 167 -4.44 5.81 11.81
C TYR A 167 -4.76 4.46 12.46
N LEU A 168 -4.11 4.14 13.58
CA LEU A 168 -4.36 2.90 14.35
C LEU A 168 -5.83 2.79 14.79
N ARG A 169 -6.46 3.91 15.20
CA ARG A 169 -7.89 3.99 15.53
C ARG A 169 -8.78 3.60 14.35
N HIS A 170 -8.49 4.12 13.14
CA HIS A 170 -9.23 3.73 11.94
C HIS A 170 -8.98 2.27 11.51
N LEU A 171 -7.76 1.75 11.69
CA LEU A 171 -7.46 0.33 11.49
C LEU A 171 -8.31 -0.55 12.42
N ILE A 172 -8.32 -0.27 13.73
CA ILE A 172 -9.11 -0.99 14.74
C ILE A 172 -10.61 -0.96 14.39
N VAL A 173 -11.14 0.22 14.03
CA VAL A 173 -12.55 0.37 13.61
C VAL A 173 -12.87 -0.40 12.32
N SER A 174 -11.92 -0.52 11.39
CA SER A 174 -12.10 -1.32 10.17
C SER A 174 -12.02 -2.83 10.44
N LEU A 175 -11.17 -3.27 11.39
CA LEU A 175 -11.10 -4.65 11.86
C LEU A 175 -12.36 -5.07 12.61
N ALA A 176 -12.90 -4.21 13.48
CA ALA A 176 -14.12 -4.46 14.25
C ALA A 176 -15.36 -4.71 13.38
N GLN A 177 -15.39 -4.13 12.17
CA GLN A 177 -16.45 -4.32 11.18
C GLN A 177 -16.23 -5.55 10.27
N ALA A 178 -15.11 -6.25 10.40
CA ALA A 178 -14.79 -7.37 9.52
C ALA A 178 -15.49 -8.66 9.94
N ARG A 179 -16.07 -9.33 8.94
CA ARG A 179 -16.74 -10.62 9.16
C ARG A 179 -15.75 -11.66 9.66
N ASP A 180 -16.17 -12.44 10.66
CA ASP A 180 -15.40 -13.53 11.27
C ASP A 180 -14.16 -13.09 12.08
N ILE A 181 -14.00 -11.79 12.41
CA ILE A 181 -12.86 -11.25 13.18
C ILE A 181 -12.68 -11.87 14.57
N SER A 182 -13.75 -12.29 15.25
CA SER A 182 -13.68 -12.91 16.58
C SER A 182 -12.91 -14.24 16.64
N LYS A 183 -12.66 -14.87 15.49
CA LYS A 183 -11.87 -16.12 15.35
C LYS A 183 -10.36 -15.88 15.24
N VAL A 184 -9.94 -14.62 15.10
CA VAL A 184 -8.56 -14.19 14.90
C VAL A 184 -7.86 -13.93 16.23
N LEU A 185 -6.53 -14.08 16.23
CA LEU A 185 -5.64 -13.42 17.20
C LEU A 185 -5.04 -12.17 16.54
N LEU A 186 -5.33 -10.99 17.07
CA LEU A 186 -4.61 -9.76 16.73
C LEU A 186 -3.35 -9.67 17.59
N VAL A 187 -2.20 -9.49 16.96
CA VAL A 187 -0.93 -9.19 17.62
C VAL A 187 -0.51 -7.78 17.21
N PHE A 188 -0.54 -6.84 18.15
CA PHE A 188 0.01 -5.51 17.95
C PHE A 188 1.48 -5.53 18.37
N SER A 189 2.35 -5.12 17.44
CA SER A 189 3.80 -5.14 17.60
C SER A 189 4.31 -3.71 17.59
N HIS A 190 4.79 -3.24 18.74
CA HIS A 190 5.14 -1.85 19.00
C HIS A 190 6.66 -1.66 18.99
N ASP A 191 7.19 -0.69 18.24
CA ASP A 191 8.60 -0.23 18.40
C ASP A 191 8.74 1.14 19.09
N TYR A 192 7.64 1.65 19.61
CA TYR A 192 7.57 2.79 20.50
C TYR A 192 6.55 2.46 21.60
N TYR A 193 6.95 2.62 22.86
CA TYR A 193 6.08 2.45 24.02
C TYR A 193 5.37 3.77 24.29
N ASP A 194 4.05 3.78 24.13
CA ASP A 194 3.17 4.93 24.34
C ASP A 194 1.90 4.42 25.02
N ASP A 195 1.56 4.98 26.17
CA ASP A 195 0.45 4.47 26.97
C ASP A 195 -0.92 4.73 26.30
N ASP A 196 -1.11 5.83 25.60
CA ASP A 196 -2.40 6.14 24.97
C ASP A 196 -2.66 5.18 23.78
N ILE A 197 -1.59 4.73 23.10
CA ILE A 197 -1.60 3.63 22.13
C ILE A 197 -1.82 2.27 22.81
N ASN A 198 -1.21 2.03 23.97
CA ASN A 198 -1.38 0.77 24.72
C ASN A 198 -2.84 0.62 25.21
N ASP A 199 -3.36 1.64 25.90
CA ASP A 199 -4.71 1.68 26.44
C ASP A 199 -5.76 1.54 25.33
N LEU A 200 -5.53 2.12 24.15
CA LEU A 200 -6.37 1.94 22.96
C LEU A 200 -6.42 0.48 22.49
N VAL A 201 -5.30 -0.24 22.51
CA VAL A 201 -5.23 -1.66 22.11
C VAL A 201 -5.86 -2.56 23.18
N GLN A 202 -5.71 -2.23 24.47
CA GLN A 202 -6.32 -2.99 25.57
C GLN A 202 -7.85 -2.85 25.63
N GLN A 203 -8.41 -1.76 25.11
CA GLN A 203 -9.86 -1.54 25.00
C GLN A 203 -10.57 -2.37 23.90
N ILE A 204 -9.81 -3.15 23.11
CA ILE A 204 -10.37 -3.99 22.04
C ILE A 204 -11.13 -5.19 22.62
N ASP A 205 -12.43 -5.26 22.33
CA ASP A 205 -13.38 -6.23 22.90
C ASP A 205 -13.97 -7.24 21.89
N PHE A 206 -13.62 -7.15 20.60
CA PHE A 206 -14.27 -7.91 19.53
C PHE A 206 -13.51 -9.16 19.05
N CYS A 207 -12.32 -9.44 19.58
CA CYS A 207 -11.52 -10.62 19.27
C CYS A 207 -10.40 -10.84 20.33
N LYS A 208 -9.59 -11.90 20.17
CA LYS A 208 -8.38 -12.09 20.98
C LYS A 208 -7.30 -11.08 20.61
N VAL A 209 -6.66 -10.48 21.61
CA VAL A 209 -5.60 -9.47 21.41
C VAL A 209 -4.35 -9.81 22.23
N MET A 210 -3.18 -9.60 21.64
CA MET A 210 -1.88 -9.64 22.31
C MET A 210 -1.07 -8.40 21.92
N GLN A 211 -0.31 -7.85 22.87
CA GLN A 211 0.73 -6.85 22.60
C GLN A 211 2.12 -7.47 22.75
N ILE A 212 3.02 -7.15 21.81
CA ILE A 212 4.45 -7.45 21.90
C ILE A 212 5.26 -6.18 21.63
N PHE A 213 6.38 -6.01 22.31
CA PHE A 213 7.16 -4.77 22.25
C PHE A 213 8.58 -5.05 21.78
N TYR A 214 8.98 -4.46 20.66
CA TYR A 214 10.32 -4.58 20.11
C TYR A 214 11.34 -3.94 21.06
N PRO A 215 12.22 -4.72 21.73
CA PRO A 215 12.94 -4.23 22.91
C PRO A 215 14.18 -3.40 22.58
N TYR A 216 14.56 -3.32 21.30
CA TYR A 216 15.79 -2.69 20.81
C TYR A 216 15.48 -1.40 20.01
N SER A 217 14.55 -0.58 20.51
CA SER A 217 14.07 0.64 19.85
C SER A 217 14.95 1.86 20.10
N ILE A 218 14.86 2.87 19.23
CA ILE A 218 15.53 4.16 19.40
C ILE A 218 15.03 4.92 20.65
N GLN A 219 13.80 4.66 21.10
CA GLN A 219 13.23 5.22 22.33
C GLN A 219 13.89 4.62 23.57
N THR A 220 14.19 3.32 23.55
CA THR A 220 14.84 2.63 24.67
C THR A 220 16.36 2.83 24.69
N HIS A 221 16.97 3.15 23.54
CA HIS A 221 18.42 3.26 23.38
C HIS A 221 18.86 4.65 22.84
N PRO A 222 18.41 5.78 23.41
CA PRO A 222 18.52 7.09 22.75
C PRO A 222 19.96 7.55 22.48
N ASN A 223 20.90 7.17 23.35
CA ASN A 223 22.31 7.59 23.34
C ASN A 223 23.28 6.40 23.16
N GLU A 224 22.79 5.24 22.69
CA GLU A 224 23.55 3.99 22.58
C GLU A 224 23.08 3.21 21.35
N TYR A 225 23.90 2.29 20.81
CA TYR A 225 23.42 1.39 19.75
C TYR A 225 22.29 0.47 20.30
N PRO A 226 21.15 0.27 19.60
CA PRO A 226 20.85 0.63 18.21
C PRO A 226 20.10 1.95 17.98
N GLY A 227 19.94 2.82 18.98
CA GLY A 227 19.55 4.21 18.73
C GLY A 227 20.72 5.04 18.19
N VAL A 228 20.89 6.26 18.68
CA VAL A 228 21.91 7.19 18.20
C VAL A 228 23.07 7.24 19.19
N ASP A 229 24.12 6.46 18.92
CA ASP A 229 25.37 6.54 19.68
C ASP A 229 26.09 7.88 19.36
N PRO A 230 26.49 8.69 20.36
CA PRO A 230 27.22 9.94 20.15
C PRO A 230 28.52 9.81 19.33
N ASN A 231 29.10 8.61 19.24
CA ASN A 231 30.34 8.33 18.52
C ASN A 231 30.11 7.69 17.13
N ASP A 232 28.86 7.55 16.68
CA ASP A 232 28.57 7.13 15.30
C ASP A 232 28.98 8.20 14.27
N CYS A 233 29.45 7.75 13.11
CA CYS A 233 29.90 8.65 12.06
C CYS A 233 28.73 9.47 11.47
N PRO A 234 28.84 10.81 11.35
CA PRO A 234 27.80 11.64 10.75
C PRO A 234 27.49 11.20 9.32
N ARG A 235 26.21 11.01 8.97
CA ARG A 235 25.77 10.31 7.74
C ARG A 235 26.57 10.66 6.46
N ASN A 236 26.87 11.93 6.24
CA ASN A 236 27.49 12.43 4.99
C ASN A 236 29.01 12.68 5.10
N ILE A 237 29.68 12.24 6.18
CA ILE A 237 31.14 12.32 6.30
C ILE A 237 31.81 11.41 5.25
N LYS A 238 32.93 11.83 4.67
CA LYS A 238 33.70 10.97 3.75
C LYS A 238 34.42 9.87 4.53
N LYS A 239 34.60 8.69 3.93
CA LYS A 239 35.24 7.54 4.62
C LYS A 239 36.64 7.85 5.13
N GLU A 240 37.43 8.57 4.36
CA GLU A 240 38.80 8.96 4.72
C GLU A 240 38.79 9.83 5.98
N GLN A 241 37.83 10.76 6.07
CA GLN A 241 37.64 11.62 7.23
C GLN A 241 37.03 10.86 8.41
N ALA A 242 36.12 9.91 8.19
CA ALA A 242 35.55 9.04 9.22
C ALA A 242 36.65 8.24 9.94
N LEU A 243 37.63 7.72 9.18
CA LEU A 243 38.77 6.98 9.71
C LEU A 243 39.73 7.88 10.49
N ILE A 244 39.96 9.12 10.05
CA ILE A 244 40.74 10.12 10.79
C ILE A 244 40.04 10.55 12.09
N THR A 245 38.71 10.68 12.06
CA THR A 245 37.87 11.00 13.23
C THR A 245 37.64 9.80 14.16
N ASN A 246 37.97 8.58 13.72
CA ASN A 246 37.85 7.32 14.46
C ASN A 246 36.46 7.09 15.09
N CYS A 247 35.39 7.42 14.36
CA CYS A 247 34.01 7.17 14.77
C CYS A 247 33.60 5.70 14.60
N ASN A 248 32.70 5.21 15.46
CA ASN A 248 32.37 3.78 15.70
C ASN A 248 32.30 2.92 14.43
N ASN A 249 31.56 3.39 13.43
CA ASN A 249 31.22 2.65 12.23
C ASN A 249 32.02 3.09 10.99
N ALA A 250 33.13 3.83 11.14
CA ALA A 250 33.91 4.42 10.04
C ALA A 250 34.29 3.44 8.91
N MET A 251 34.54 2.17 9.25
CA MET A 251 34.87 1.12 8.28
C MET A 251 33.67 0.66 7.43
N TYR A 252 32.43 0.94 7.83
CA TYR A 252 31.19 0.33 7.35
C TYR A 252 30.12 1.32 6.83
N PRO A 253 30.44 2.22 5.86
CA PRO A 253 29.40 2.99 5.17
C PRO A 253 28.55 2.11 4.24
N ASP A 254 27.37 2.61 3.86
CA ASP A 254 26.48 2.01 2.87
C ASP A 254 27.07 2.01 1.44
N LEU A 255 26.40 1.28 0.55
CA LEU A 255 26.77 1.11 -0.86
C LEU A 255 26.74 2.39 -1.70
N TYR A 256 26.36 3.53 -1.12
CA TYR A 256 26.45 4.87 -1.70
C TYR A 256 27.47 5.77 -0.96
N GLY A 257 28.14 5.27 0.08
CA GLY A 257 29.18 5.97 0.83
C GLY A 257 28.68 6.71 2.08
N HIS A 258 27.45 6.49 2.53
CA HIS A 258 26.88 7.17 3.69
C HIS A 258 26.84 6.30 4.94
N TYR A 259 26.87 6.92 6.11
CA TYR A 259 26.75 6.23 7.40
C TYR A 259 25.30 6.08 7.89
N ARG A 260 25.16 5.28 8.95
CA ARG A 260 23.90 4.86 9.57
C ARG A 260 23.03 6.04 10.03
N GLU A 261 21.71 5.88 9.96
CA GLU A 261 20.74 6.68 10.72
C GLU A 261 19.70 5.75 11.37
N ALA A 262 19.69 5.69 12.71
CA ALA A 262 18.92 4.72 13.49
C ALA A 262 17.41 4.69 13.15
N LYS A 263 16.84 5.87 12.85
CA LYS A 263 15.43 6.04 12.46
C LYS A 263 15.03 5.30 11.18
N PHE A 264 15.98 5.03 10.28
CA PHE A 264 15.73 4.26 9.05
C PHE A 264 15.98 2.76 9.25
N THR A 265 16.83 2.38 10.20
CA THR A 265 17.14 0.97 10.47
C THR A 265 16.09 0.30 11.38
N GLN A 266 15.45 1.04 12.29
CA GLN A 266 14.45 0.47 13.21
C GLN A 266 13.36 -0.35 12.51
N THR A 267 12.78 0.16 11.41
CA THR A 267 11.64 -0.49 10.73
C THR A 267 11.98 -1.90 10.25
N LYS A 268 13.21 -2.16 9.78
CA LYS A 268 13.65 -3.48 9.30
C LYS A 268 14.04 -4.43 10.42
N HIS A 269 14.65 -3.93 11.50
CA HIS A 269 14.86 -4.72 12.72
C HIS A 269 13.54 -5.14 13.36
N HIS A 270 12.62 -4.21 13.56
CA HIS A 270 11.28 -4.49 14.08
C HIS A 270 10.54 -5.49 13.18
N TRP A 271 10.63 -5.35 11.85
CA TRP A 271 9.97 -6.28 10.94
C TRP A 271 10.49 -7.72 11.07
N ILE A 272 11.81 -7.94 11.11
CA ILE A 272 12.37 -9.28 11.23
C ILE A 272 12.16 -9.87 12.63
N TRP A 273 12.30 -9.05 13.68
CA TRP A 273 12.05 -9.45 15.07
C TRP A 273 10.60 -9.89 15.27
N LYS A 274 9.61 -9.07 14.87
CA LYS A 274 8.20 -9.41 15.12
C LYS A 274 7.76 -10.66 14.37
N ALA A 275 8.31 -10.86 13.16
CA ALA A 275 8.06 -12.07 12.39
C ALA A 275 8.70 -13.30 13.06
N ASN A 276 9.90 -13.18 13.64
CA ASN A 276 10.50 -14.27 14.41
C ASN A 276 9.72 -14.54 15.71
N ARG A 277 9.42 -13.52 16.51
CA ARG A 277 8.64 -13.61 17.74
C ARG A 277 7.32 -14.35 17.48
N VAL A 278 6.50 -13.86 16.54
CA VAL A 278 5.16 -14.41 16.26
C VAL A 278 5.19 -15.82 15.70
N PHE A 279 6.14 -16.18 14.84
CA PHE A 279 6.19 -17.55 14.31
C PHE A 279 6.92 -18.52 15.24
N ASN A 280 7.99 -18.10 15.93
CA ASN A 280 8.96 -19.02 16.50
C ASN A 280 9.10 -18.97 18.02
N GLU A 281 8.57 -17.97 18.71
CA GLU A 281 8.88 -17.72 20.13
C GLU A 281 7.66 -17.41 21.04
N LEU A 282 6.47 -17.22 20.47
CA LEU A 282 5.22 -17.10 21.24
C LEU A 282 4.64 -18.50 21.53
N GLU A 283 4.25 -18.74 22.78
CA GLU A 283 3.71 -20.05 23.17
C GLU A 283 2.32 -20.31 22.53
N VAL A 284 1.44 -19.30 22.52
CA VAL A 284 0.10 -19.39 21.90
C VAL A 284 0.15 -19.73 20.40
N THR A 285 1.24 -19.40 19.70
CA THR A 285 1.39 -19.68 18.26
C THR A 285 2.22 -20.94 17.97
N ARG A 286 2.81 -21.59 18.99
CA ARG A 286 3.81 -22.66 18.88
C ARG A 286 3.44 -23.76 17.87
N TYR A 287 2.19 -24.20 17.89
CA TYR A 287 1.65 -25.26 17.03
C TYR A 287 0.78 -24.74 15.87
N HIS A 288 0.61 -23.43 15.74
CA HIS A 288 -0.19 -22.80 14.69
C HIS A 288 0.33 -23.12 13.28
N THR A 289 -0.58 -23.46 12.36
CA THR A 289 -0.25 -23.87 10.96
C THR A 289 -0.91 -23.02 9.89
N GLY A 290 -1.89 -22.19 10.26
CA GLY A 290 -2.64 -21.31 9.39
C GLY A 290 -1.81 -20.15 8.80
N LEU A 291 -2.51 -19.09 8.41
CA LEU A 291 -1.89 -17.89 7.86
C LEU A 291 -1.58 -16.87 8.96
N VAL A 292 -0.41 -16.23 8.83
CA VAL A 292 -0.10 -14.96 9.50
C VAL A 292 -0.19 -13.86 8.45
N LEU A 293 -1.10 -12.91 8.65
CA LEU A 293 -1.32 -11.72 7.82
C LEU A 293 -0.58 -10.53 8.42
N PHE A 294 0.24 -9.85 7.63
CA PHE A 294 0.97 -8.67 8.07
C PHE A 294 0.26 -7.38 7.64
N LEU A 295 0.04 -6.50 8.62
CA LEU A 295 -0.49 -5.15 8.48
C LEU A 295 0.44 -4.14 9.18
N GLU A 296 0.12 -2.87 9.02
CA GLU A 296 0.83 -1.69 9.54
C GLU A 296 -0.28 -0.74 10.02
N GLU A 297 0.01 0.12 11.00
CA GLU A 297 -0.96 1.00 11.68
C GLU A 297 -1.79 1.90 10.74
N ASP A 298 -1.30 2.18 9.53
CA ASP A 298 -1.95 2.99 8.49
C ASP A 298 -2.55 2.19 7.34
N HIS A 299 -2.90 0.93 7.60
CA HIS A 299 -3.84 0.17 6.80
C HIS A 299 -5.30 0.37 7.23
N TYR A 300 -6.23 0.22 6.30
CA TYR A 300 -7.67 0.10 6.52
C TYR A 300 -8.17 -1.16 5.80
N VAL A 301 -9.04 -1.96 6.41
CA VAL A 301 -9.51 -3.24 5.82
C VAL A 301 -10.97 -3.19 5.36
N ALA A 302 -11.31 -3.99 4.36
CA ALA A 302 -12.68 -4.21 3.91
C ALA A 302 -13.38 -5.29 4.75
N GLU A 303 -14.69 -5.19 4.95
CA GLU A 303 -15.50 -6.14 5.73
C GLU A 303 -15.40 -7.62 5.30
N ASP A 304 -15.02 -7.89 4.04
CA ASP A 304 -14.86 -9.24 3.49
C ASP A 304 -13.41 -9.75 3.43
N PHE A 305 -12.44 -9.05 4.03
CA PHE A 305 -11.01 -9.38 3.86
C PHE A 305 -10.63 -10.79 4.35
N LEU A 306 -11.14 -11.24 5.50
CA LEU A 306 -10.91 -12.58 6.03
C LEU A 306 -11.59 -13.67 5.20
N TYR A 307 -12.84 -13.43 4.81
CA TYR A 307 -13.61 -14.31 3.93
C TYR A 307 -12.88 -14.54 2.59
N LEU A 308 -12.37 -13.46 1.99
CA LEU A 308 -11.63 -13.51 0.74
C LEU A 308 -10.27 -14.20 0.92
N LEU A 309 -9.55 -13.93 2.02
CA LEU A 309 -8.26 -14.57 2.32
C LEU A 309 -8.40 -16.08 2.46
N ALA A 310 -9.42 -16.56 3.18
CA ALA A 310 -9.75 -17.97 3.31
C ALA A 310 -10.07 -18.60 1.93
N MET A 311 -10.85 -17.90 1.09
CA MET A 311 -11.14 -18.37 -0.27
C MET A 311 -9.87 -18.41 -1.14
N MET A 312 -8.97 -17.43 -1.06
CA MET A 312 -7.68 -17.44 -1.76
C MET A 312 -6.79 -18.61 -1.30
N GLN A 313 -6.73 -18.88 0.00
CA GLN A 313 -5.99 -20.01 0.57
C GLN A 313 -6.54 -21.34 0.08
N GLN A 314 -7.86 -21.54 0.11
CA GLN A 314 -8.51 -22.74 -0.41
C GLN A 314 -8.24 -22.93 -1.91
N ARG A 315 -8.43 -21.86 -2.69
CA ARG A 315 -8.27 -21.84 -4.16
C ARG A 315 -6.82 -21.79 -4.64
N THR A 316 -5.84 -21.73 -3.72
CA THR A 316 -4.42 -21.86 -4.07
C THR A 316 -4.12 -23.25 -4.66
N LYS A 317 -4.83 -24.29 -4.21
CA LYS A 317 -4.63 -25.67 -4.68
C LYS A 317 -4.91 -25.86 -6.17
N ASP A 318 -5.88 -25.15 -6.74
CA ASP A 318 -6.30 -25.26 -8.14
C ASP A 318 -5.89 -24.05 -9.01
N LEU A 319 -5.87 -22.83 -8.46
CA LEU A 319 -5.49 -21.63 -9.22
C LEU A 319 -4.00 -21.30 -9.19
N CYS A 320 -3.24 -21.76 -8.18
CA CYS A 320 -1.81 -21.46 -8.07
C CYS A 320 -1.01 -22.44 -7.17
N PRO A 321 -0.74 -23.68 -7.60
CA PRO A 321 0.03 -24.66 -6.81
C PRO A 321 1.46 -24.21 -6.41
N GLN A 322 1.97 -23.16 -7.06
CA GLN A 322 3.25 -22.53 -6.74
C GLN A 322 3.18 -21.34 -5.77
N CYS A 323 1.98 -20.83 -5.45
CA CYS A 323 1.83 -19.67 -4.57
C CYS A 323 2.14 -20.03 -3.11
N ASN A 324 2.83 -19.11 -2.44
CA ASN A 324 3.23 -19.20 -1.03
C ASN A 324 3.03 -17.88 -0.27
N VAL A 325 2.56 -16.83 -0.97
CA VAL A 325 2.08 -15.56 -0.40
C VAL A 325 0.70 -15.26 -0.97
N LEU A 326 -0.19 -14.69 -0.15
CA LEU A 326 -1.47 -14.12 -0.58
C LEU A 326 -1.45 -12.62 -0.31
N SER A 327 -1.95 -11.77 -1.23
CA SER A 327 -1.89 -10.31 -1.11
C SER A 327 -3.28 -9.69 -1.28
N LEU A 328 -3.75 -9.02 -0.23
CA LEU A 328 -5.06 -8.35 -0.16
C LEU A 328 -5.00 -6.86 -0.53
N GLY A 329 -3.83 -6.22 -0.46
CA GLY A 329 -3.62 -4.85 -0.87
C GLY A 329 -2.80 -4.71 -2.16
N THR A 330 -3.00 -3.59 -2.86
CA THR A 330 -2.07 -3.02 -3.86
C THR A 330 -2.20 -1.49 -3.82
N TYR A 331 -1.11 -0.73 -3.95
CA TYR A 331 -1.14 0.74 -3.81
C TYR A 331 -2.15 1.42 -4.73
N LEU A 332 -2.99 2.30 -4.18
CA LEU A 332 -4.07 3.00 -4.90
C LEU A 332 -3.59 3.86 -6.08
N LYS A 333 -2.30 4.26 -6.12
CA LYS A 333 -1.69 4.97 -7.26
C LYS A 333 -1.72 4.18 -8.57
N THR A 334 -1.87 2.85 -8.54
CA THR A 334 -2.13 2.02 -9.73
C THR A 334 -3.61 1.66 -9.92
N PHE A 335 -4.49 2.00 -8.98
CA PHE A 335 -5.92 1.68 -9.02
C PHE A 335 -6.78 2.84 -9.52
N ASN A 336 -6.56 3.20 -10.78
CA ASN A 336 -7.27 4.30 -11.42
C ASN A 336 -8.73 3.90 -11.76
N TYR A 337 -9.64 4.21 -10.82
CA TYR A 337 -11.08 3.90 -10.79
C TYR A 337 -11.82 4.22 -12.11
N TYR A 338 -11.31 5.17 -12.91
CA TYR A 338 -11.95 5.66 -14.13
C TYR A 338 -11.38 5.07 -15.44
N THR A 339 -10.17 4.51 -15.42
CA THR A 339 -9.48 4.10 -16.68
C THR A 339 -10.06 2.86 -17.38
N TYR A 340 -10.93 2.08 -16.73
CA TYR A 340 -11.59 0.95 -17.38
C TYR A 340 -12.65 1.33 -18.43
N HIS A 341 -12.86 2.63 -18.69
CA HIS A 341 -13.71 3.09 -19.80
C HIS A 341 -13.00 3.11 -21.18
N SER A 342 -11.68 3.31 -21.23
CA SER A 342 -10.99 3.67 -22.49
C SER A 342 -10.66 2.49 -23.43
N LYS A 343 -10.79 1.24 -22.96
CA LYS A 343 -10.46 0.02 -23.73
C LYS A 343 -11.66 -0.78 -24.23
N THR A 344 -12.89 -0.37 -23.91
CA THR A 344 -14.13 -0.99 -24.42
C THR A 344 -14.72 -0.25 -25.62
N ASN A 345 -14.61 1.09 -25.69
CA ASN A 345 -15.18 1.93 -26.75
C ASN A 345 -14.48 1.82 -28.14
N LYS A 346 -13.99 0.64 -28.53
CA LYS A 346 -13.56 0.30 -29.91
C LYS A 346 -14.12 -1.02 -30.46
N LYS A 347 -15.12 -1.61 -29.79
CA LYS A 347 -16.04 -2.63 -30.31
C LYS A 347 -17.39 -2.43 -29.62
N SER A 348 -18.53 -2.37 -30.29
CA SER A 348 -18.90 -2.21 -31.70
C SER A 348 -20.30 -1.56 -31.71
N TYR A 349 -20.81 -1.06 -32.83
CA TYR A 349 -22.23 -1.23 -33.23
C TYR A 349 -22.42 -0.81 -34.69
N ALA A 350 -22.63 -1.81 -35.55
CA ALA A 350 -23.42 -1.67 -36.77
C ALA A 350 -24.63 -2.59 -36.57
N SER A 351 -25.83 -2.04 -36.64
CA SER A 351 -27.07 -2.71 -36.22
C SER A 351 -27.54 -3.77 -37.23
N SER A 352 -28.41 -4.67 -36.77
CA SER A 352 -29.16 -5.63 -37.61
C SER A 352 -30.66 -5.41 -37.45
N LEU A 353 -31.44 -5.98 -38.40
CA LEU A 353 -32.91 -5.86 -38.55
C LEU A 353 -33.34 -4.45 -39.06
N ILE A 354 -34.33 -4.26 -39.95
CA ILE A 354 -35.45 -5.08 -40.46
C ILE A 354 -35.50 -4.91 -42.01
N SER A 355 -35.28 -5.95 -42.83
CA SER A 355 -36.26 -6.84 -43.53
C SER A 355 -36.76 -6.37 -44.92
N THR A 356 -37.08 -7.34 -45.80
CA THR A 356 -37.73 -7.24 -47.14
C THR A 356 -37.14 -6.24 -48.16
N ASN A 357 -36.70 -6.63 -49.36
CA ASN A 357 -37.53 -7.32 -50.37
C ASN A 357 -36.72 -8.19 -51.36
N SER A 358 -37.41 -8.82 -52.33
CA SER A 358 -36.90 -9.88 -53.21
C SER A 358 -36.53 -9.41 -54.65
N LEU A 359 -36.15 -10.39 -55.49
CA LEU A 359 -36.11 -10.43 -56.97
C LEU A 359 -34.84 -9.97 -57.74
N LEU A 360 -34.29 -10.95 -58.48
CA LEU A 360 -33.67 -10.89 -59.82
C LEU A 360 -32.36 -10.07 -60.01
N GLY A 361 -31.30 -10.59 -60.64
CA GLY A 361 -31.13 -11.92 -61.26
C GLY A 361 -29.72 -12.16 -61.84
N TYR A 362 -29.64 -13.00 -62.89
CA TYR A 362 -28.48 -13.37 -63.73
C TYR A 362 -27.44 -12.23 -63.96
N ASN A 363 -26.13 -12.48 -64.17
CA ASN A 363 -25.52 -13.57 -64.96
C ASN A 363 -24.01 -13.81 -64.66
N ARG A 364 -23.46 -14.87 -65.29
CA ARG A 364 -22.06 -15.27 -65.62
C ARG A 364 -20.93 -14.20 -65.60
N ASN A 365 -19.63 -14.53 -65.48
CA ASN A 365 -18.95 -15.82 -65.79
C ASN A 365 -17.58 -16.01 -65.08
N ASN A 366 -17.16 -17.29 -64.94
CA ASN A 366 -15.80 -17.86 -64.97
C ASN A 366 -14.58 -17.08 -64.40
N ASN A 367 -13.85 -17.72 -63.47
CA ASN A 367 -12.71 -18.57 -63.90
C ASN A 367 -12.43 -19.75 -62.94
N ARG A 368 -11.50 -20.64 -63.33
CA ARG A 368 -11.38 -22.04 -62.87
C ARG A 368 -10.31 -22.32 -61.78
N ASN A 369 -10.46 -23.52 -61.20
CA ASN A 369 -9.48 -24.40 -60.55
C ASN A 369 -9.17 -24.21 -59.04
N SER A 370 -8.97 -25.26 -58.21
CA SER A 370 -9.42 -26.68 -58.22
C SER A 370 -8.80 -27.44 -57.01
N VAL A 371 -9.48 -28.50 -56.49
CA VAL A 371 -8.93 -29.63 -55.67
C VAL A 371 -8.52 -29.31 -54.21
N GLN A 372 -8.86 -30.08 -53.15
CA GLN A 372 -9.95 -31.06 -52.88
C GLN A 372 -10.05 -31.36 -51.35
N LEU A 373 -11.20 -31.91 -50.90
CA LEU A 373 -11.45 -32.93 -49.83
C LEU A 373 -10.57 -32.94 -48.54
N ALA A 374 -11.13 -32.72 -47.33
CA ALA A 374 -11.89 -33.66 -46.44
C ALA A 374 -10.96 -34.35 -45.39
N VAL A 375 -11.15 -34.33 -44.06
CA VAL A 375 -12.32 -34.55 -43.16
C VAL A 375 -12.54 -36.03 -42.77
N SER A 376 -11.91 -36.43 -41.66
CA SER A 376 -12.24 -37.52 -40.67
C SER A 376 -11.06 -37.58 -39.67
N SER A 377 -11.20 -37.61 -38.32
CA SER A 377 -11.78 -38.61 -37.40
C SER A 377 -11.11 -40.00 -37.49
N SER A 378 -10.69 -40.69 -36.42
CA SER A 378 -10.92 -40.49 -34.96
C SER A 378 -10.09 -41.46 -34.07
N TYR A 379 -10.07 -41.21 -32.75
CA TYR A 379 -9.97 -42.20 -31.64
C TYR A 379 -8.64 -42.91 -31.22
N SER A 380 -8.16 -42.53 -30.02
CA SER A 380 -7.88 -43.43 -28.85
C SER A 380 -6.60 -44.30 -28.73
N SER A 381 -6.39 -44.82 -27.49
CA SER A 381 -5.33 -45.72 -26.94
C SER A 381 -3.89 -45.16 -26.94
N SER A 382 -3.12 -45.07 -25.83
CA SER A 382 -2.67 -46.01 -24.77
C SER A 382 -1.59 -47.01 -25.26
N SER A 383 -0.49 -47.34 -24.57
CA SER A 383 -0.14 -47.26 -23.12
C SER A 383 1.40 -47.39 -22.89
N SER A 384 1.86 -47.49 -21.62
CA SER A 384 3.16 -48.03 -21.12
C SER A 384 4.49 -47.63 -21.83
N ALA A 385 5.46 -46.92 -21.23
CA ALA A 385 6.22 -47.12 -19.97
C ALA A 385 7.27 -48.27 -19.98
N GLN A 386 8.57 -47.92 -20.00
CA GLN A 386 9.70 -48.78 -19.58
C GLN A 386 11.02 -47.98 -19.37
N SER A 387 12.00 -48.60 -18.70
CA SER A 387 13.36 -48.11 -18.34
C SER A 387 14.24 -49.35 -17.99
N PRO A 388 15.54 -49.29 -17.57
CA PRO A 388 16.44 -48.15 -17.34
C PRO A 388 17.84 -48.14 -18.08
N PRO A 389 19.05 -48.51 -17.54
CA PRO A 389 20.32 -47.76 -17.79
C PRO A 389 21.51 -48.69 -18.22
N PRO A 390 22.84 -48.50 -17.92
CA PRO A 390 23.69 -47.39 -17.42
C PRO A 390 25.07 -47.22 -18.16
N SER A 391 26.07 -46.57 -17.51
CA SER A 391 27.56 -46.58 -17.78
C SER A 391 28.09 -45.79 -19.01
N LYS A 392 29.38 -45.37 -19.16
CA LYS A 392 30.69 -45.45 -18.41
C LYS A 392 31.58 -44.24 -18.92
N VAL A 393 32.38 -43.46 -18.16
CA VAL A 393 33.67 -43.64 -17.42
C VAL A 393 34.95 -43.10 -18.13
N TYR A 394 35.76 -42.33 -17.37
CA TYR A 394 37.21 -41.99 -17.52
C TYR A 394 37.70 -41.05 -18.66
N VAL A 395 38.87 -40.36 -18.58
CA VAL A 395 39.71 -39.80 -17.46
C VAL A 395 40.87 -38.91 -17.99
N GLY A 396 41.38 -37.98 -17.18
CA GLY A 396 42.80 -37.53 -17.19
C GLY A 396 43.23 -36.34 -18.09
N ASP A 397 44.37 -35.67 -17.86
CA ASP A 397 45.22 -35.62 -16.64
C ASP A 397 46.27 -34.45 -16.69
N THR A 398 46.78 -33.99 -15.53
CA THR A 398 48.05 -33.20 -15.31
C THR A 398 48.29 -31.86 -16.08
N SER A 399 49.34 -31.03 -15.87
CA SER A 399 50.12 -30.48 -14.71
C SER A 399 51.26 -29.57 -15.29
N ASP A 400 51.92 -28.56 -14.70
CA ASP A 400 51.82 -27.80 -13.43
C ASP A 400 52.67 -26.48 -13.52
N HIS A 401 52.98 -25.86 -12.37
CA HIS A 401 54.24 -25.16 -12.00
C HIS A 401 54.54 -23.66 -12.30
N GLN A 402 54.67 -22.93 -11.16
CA GLN A 402 55.76 -22.00 -10.78
C GLN A 402 55.69 -20.46 -11.01
N ARG A 403 56.59 -19.78 -10.27
CA ARG A 403 56.63 -18.35 -9.89
C ARG A 403 57.56 -17.52 -10.80
N ALA A 404 57.31 -16.22 -10.93
CA ALA A 404 58.35 -15.17 -10.83
C ALA A 404 57.72 -13.76 -10.69
N SER A 405 58.51 -12.80 -10.19
CA SER A 405 58.31 -11.35 -10.25
C SER A 405 59.34 -10.72 -11.20
N ASP A 406 59.05 -9.60 -11.88
CA ASP A 406 59.58 -8.27 -11.47
C ASP A 406 59.17 -7.06 -12.37
N SER A 407 59.40 -5.87 -11.83
CA SER A 407 59.71 -4.54 -12.39
C SER A 407 59.39 -4.12 -13.86
N SER A 408 58.53 -3.09 -13.95
CA SER A 408 58.82 -1.74 -14.55
C SER A 408 58.62 -1.40 -16.06
N SER A 409 58.51 -0.07 -16.28
CA SER A 409 58.86 0.73 -17.49
C SER A 409 57.83 1.04 -18.61
N ARG A 410 57.05 2.11 -18.36
CA ARG A 410 56.81 3.31 -19.21
C ARG A 410 56.71 3.20 -20.76
N ARG A 411 55.52 3.56 -21.27
CA ARG A 411 55.28 4.57 -22.35
C ARG A 411 53.79 5.00 -22.28
N GLY A 412 53.37 6.24 -22.57
CA GLY A 412 54.12 7.48 -22.79
C GLY A 412 53.49 8.40 -23.85
N ASN A 413 52.65 9.36 -23.44
CA ASN A 413 52.27 10.67 -24.05
C ASN A 413 51.07 11.22 -23.23
N LEU A 414 50.98 12.44 -22.69
CA LEU A 414 51.26 13.84 -23.13
C LEU A 414 50.29 14.39 -24.20
N ILE A 415 49.76 15.64 -24.11
CA ILE A 415 49.57 16.58 -22.96
C ILE A 415 48.58 17.73 -23.36
N ASN A 416 48.35 18.71 -22.46
CA ASN A 416 47.69 20.05 -22.64
C ASN A 416 46.17 20.21 -22.38
N THR A 417 45.85 20.36 -21.10
CA THR A 417 45.35 21.61 -20.46
C THR A 417 44.89 22.78 -21.33
N VAL A 418 43.73 23.37 -20.97
CA VAL A 418 43.50 24.83 -20.96
C VAL A 418 42.79 25.20 -19.64
N THR A 419 43.18 26.32 -19.03
CA THR A 419 42.66 26.80 -17.73
C THR A 419 41.77 28.04 -17.91
N ALA A 420 40.70 28.16 -17.12
CA ALA A 420 39.99 29.42 -16.93
C ALA A 420 39.48 29.54 -15.48
N THR A 421 39.90 30.59 -14.77
CA THR A 421 39.59 30.84 -13.35
C THR A 421 38.83 32.16 -13.21
N ALA A 422 37.82 32.21 -12.35
CA ALA A 422 37.18 33.46 -11.90
C ALA A 422 36.60 33.27 -10.49
N THR A 423 36.61 34.34 -9.68
CA THR A 423 36.40 34.30 -8.21
C THR A 423 35.57 35.46 -7.68
N ALA A 424 34.60 35.18 -6.79
CA ALA A 424 34.08 36.06 -5.72
C ALA A 424 33.11 35.20 -4.85
N THR A 425 33.16 35.07 -3.51
CA THR A 425 33.01 36.06 -2.41
C THR A 425 31.75 36.94 -2.56
N ALA A 426 30.59 36.70 -1.93
CA ALA A 426 30.23 36.37 -0.53
C ALA A 426 30.15 37.59 0.42
N THR A 427 28.94 37.88 0.90
CA THR A 427 28.59 38.75 2.06
C THR A 427 27.16 38.45 2.51
N ALA A 428 26.81 38.82 3.74
CA ALA A 428 25.44 38.78 4.29
C ALA A 428 25.14 40.04 5.11
N ALA A 429 23.89 40.48 5.12
CA ALA A 429 23.37 41.58 5.95
C ALA A 429 21.84 41.42 6.14
N THR A 430 21.26 42.11 7.12
CA THR A 430 19.86 41.98 7.57
C THR A 430 19.03 43.24 7.29
N SER A 431 17.70 43.14 7.45
CA SER A 431 16.73 44.20 7.85
C SER A 431 16.73 45.53 7.04
N ASP A 432 15.61 46.02 6.50
CA ASP A 432 14.41 46.38 7.28
C ASP A 432 13.11 46.50 6.45
N THR A 433 12.01 46.79 7.15
CA THR A 433 10.63 46.96 6.62
C THR A 433 10.40 48.27 5.87
N ASN A 434 9.54 48.25 4.83
CA ASN A 434 8.44 49.22 4.71
C ASN A 434 7.34 48.78 3.73
N ASN A 435 6.12 49.28 3.95
CA ASN A 435 4.95 49.01 3.11
C ASN A 435 4.88 49.97 1.92
N ASN A 436 4.31 49.50 0.80
CA ASN A 436 3.39 50.32 0.00
C ASN A 436 2.51 49.45 -0.90
N GLU A 437 1.23 49.80 -1.00
CA GLU A 437 0.28 49.13 -1.89
C GLU A 437 0.34 49.74 -3.29
N GLN A 438 0.36 48.90 -4.34
CA GLN A 438 -0.22 49.31 -5.63
C GLN A 438 -0.66 48.11 -6.47
N SER A 439 -1.85 48.23 -7.04
CA SER A 439 -2.54 47.15 -7.74
C SER A 439 -2.16 47.05 -9.21
N SER A 440 -1.98 45.83 -9.72
CA SER A 440 -2.15 45.54 -11.15
C SER A 440 -2.55 44.08 -11.39
N HIS A 441 -3.47 43.85 -12.31
CA HIS A 441 -3.86 42.51 -12.77
C HIS A 441 -2.93 42.02 -13.88
N SER A 442 -2.61 40.71 -13.92
CA SER A 442 -2.79 39.92 -15.14
C SER A 442 -2.62 38.39 -14.95
N SER A 443 -3.71 37.66 -15.19
CA SER A 443 -3.77 36.30 -15.77
C SER A 443 -2.72 35.25 -15.35
N SER A 444 -3.02 34.47 -14.30
CA SER A 444 -2.52 33.07 -14.23
C SER A 444 -3.42 32.15 -15.07
N LYS A 445 -2.84 31.26 -15.88
CA LYS A 445 -3.59 30.32 -16.74
C LYS A 445 -3.81 28.96 -16.05
N ASN A 446 -4.66 28.94 -15.03
CA ASN A 446 -5.05 27.69 -14.37
C ASN A 446 -6.28 27.06 -15.04
N GLY A 447 -6.04 26.27 -16.10
CA GLY A 447 -7.07 25.46 -16.76
C GLY A 447 -7.42 24.21 -15.95
N ALA A 448 -8.16 24.36 -14.85
CA ALA A 448 -8.64 23.25 -14.05
C ALA A 448 -9.68 22.40 -14.83
N GLN A 449 -9.36 21.13 -15.11
CA GLN A 449 -10.30 20.19 -15.70
C GLN A 449 -11.24 19.64 -14.61
N THR A 450 -12.50 20.04 -14.64
CA THR A 450 -13.57 19.43 -13.84
C THR A 450 -13.97 18.07 -14.44
N TRP A 451 -14.09 17.04 -13.59
CA TRP A 451 -14.36 15.67 -14.01
C TRP A 451 -15.71 15.18 -13.47
N ASN A 452 -16.71 15.07 -14.35
CA ASN A 452 -18.01 14.50 -14.00
C ASN A 452 -17.92 12.98 -13.82
N TYR A 453 -18.47 12.47 -12.72
CA TYR A 453 -18.38 11.07 -12.33
C TYR A 453 -19.57 10.22 -12.82
N HIS A 454 -19.34 9.34 -13.79
CA HIS A 454 -20.25 8.23 -14.11
C HIS A 454 -19.68 6.90 -13.59
N VAL A 455 -20.46 6.19 -12.77
CA VAL A 455 -20.11 4.83 -12.28
C VAL A 455 -20.44 3.80 -13.36
N LEU A 456 -19.50 2.89 -13.66
CA LEU A 456 -19.59 1.96 -14.79
C LEU A 456 -19.82 0.49 -14.36
N PRO A 457 -20.53 -0.32 -15.17
CA PRO A 457 -20.68 -1.77 -14.96
C PRO A 457 -19.38 -2.60 -14.95
N SER A 458 -18.21 -2.02 -15.24
CA SER A 458 -16.93 -2.75 -15.27
C SER A 458 -16.44 -3.19 -13.88
N LEU A 459 -16.82 -2.45 -12.82
CA LEU A 459 -16.45 -2.69 -11.42
C LEU A 459 -16.85 -4.08 -10.90
N TYR A 460 -18.06 -4.54 -11.22
CA TYR A 460 -18.58 -5.86 -10.82
C TYR A 460 -17.63 -7.01 -11.16
N SER A 461 -16.91 -6.87 -12.27
CA SER A 461 -16.00 -7.92 -12.72
C SER A 461 -14.68 -8.00 -11.93
N VAL A 462 -14.34 -6.98 -11.13
CA VAL A 462 -12.96 -6.79 -10.60
C VAL A 462 -12.79 -7.40 -9.20
N TYR A 463 -13.80 -7.30 -8.34
CA TYR A 463 -13.69 -7.78 -6.95
C TYR A 463 -13.63 -9.31 -6.80
N GLN A 464 -14.00 -10.06 -7.85
CA GLN A 464 -13.97 -11.53 -7.92
C GLN A 464 -12.73 -12.09 -8.65
N LYS A 465 -11.80 -11.22 -9.06
CA LYS A 465 -10.62 -11.57 -9.85
C LYS A 465 -9.36 -11.62 -8.99
N VAL A 466 -8.51 -12.60 -9.27
CA VAL A 466 -7.14 -12.68 -8.75
C VAL A 466 -6.12 -12.72 -9.90
N GLU A 467 -4.92 -12.22 -9.64
CA GLU A 467 -3.76 -12.32 -10.52
C GLU A 467 -2.64 -13.08 -9.80
N VAL A 468 -1.82 -13.80 -10.57
CA VAL A 468 -0.73 -14.65 -10.05
C VAL A 468 0.58 -14.20 -10.68
N MET A 469 1.56 -13.86 -9.85
CA MET A 469 2.91 -13.45 -10.29
C MET A 469 3.95 -13.63 -9.17
N PRO A 470 5.27 -13.59 -9.47
CA PRO A 470 6.30 -13.49 -8.45
C PRO A 470 6.02 -12.34 -7.48
N TRP A 471 6.38 -12.51 -6.20
CA TRP A 471 6.23 -11.45 -5.21
C TRP A 471 7.17 -10.28 -5.52
N VAL A 472 6.67 -9.06 -5.35
CA VAL A 472 7.34 -7.80 -5.71
C VAL A 472 7.06 -6.77 -4.63
N SER A 473 8.15 -6.19 -4.14
CA SER A 473 8.20 -5.18 -3.07
C SER A 473 7.16 -4.09 -3.26
N SER A 474 7.30 -3.30 -4.34
CA SER A 474 6.51 -2.11 -4.66
C SER A 474 5.08 -2.40 -5.15
N LYS A 475 4.49 -3.53 -4.77
CA LYS A 475 3.13 -3.95 -5.16
C LYS A 475 2.41 -4.79 -4.10
N HIS A 476 3.11 -5.73 -3.46
CA HIS A 476 2.52 -6.83 -2.68
C HIS A 476 3.00 -6.85 -1.21
N ASN A 477 3.49 -5.72 -0.72
CA ASN A 477 3.93 -5.49 0.66
C ASN A 477 2.77 -5.08 1.60
N MET A 478 1.59 -4.72 1.06
CA MET A 478 0.41 -4.33 1.83
C MET A 478 -0.58 -5.49 2.02
N GLY A 479 -0.91 -5.81 3.27
CA GLY A 479 -1.94 -6.82 3.58
C GLY A 479 -1.62 -8.20 3.01
N PHE A 480 -0.42 -8.69 3.28
CA PHE A 480 0.09 -9.94 2.70
C PHE A 480 0.25 -11.03 3.78
N ALA A 481 -0.09 -12.25 3.43
CA ALA A 481 -0.14 -13.38 4.34
C ALA A 481 0.64 -14.59 3.82
N PHE A 482 1.27 -15.31 4.74
CA PHE A 482 1.95 -16.58 4.50
C PHE A 482 1.97 -17.46 5.76
N ASN A 483 2.35 -18.73 5.62
CA ASN A 483 2.30 -19.71 6.71
C ASN A 483 3.69 -20.04 7.29
N ARG A 484 3.69 -20.81 8.39
CA ARG A 484 4.89 -21.31 9.11
C ARG A 484 5.92 -21.97 8.18
N THR A 485 5.48 -22.71 7.17
CA THR A 485 6.36 -23.35 6.17
C THR A 485 7.08 -22.32 5.29
N THR A 486 6.40 -21.25 4.89
CA THR A 486 6.99 -20.16 4.11
C THR A 486 7.97 -19.36 4.97
N TRP A 487 7.59 -19.01 6.21
CA TRP A 487 8.47 -18.38 7.18
C TRP A 487 9.74 -19.19 7.45
N SER A 488 9.63 -20.49 7.71
CA SER A 488 10.79 -21.37 7.98
C SER A 488 11.83 -21.32 6.85
N ASN A 489 11.41 -21.14 5.60
CA ASN A 489 12.31 -20.99 4.47
C ASN A 489 12.91 -19.57 4.38
N ILE A 490 12.13 -18.52 4.67
CA ILE A 490 12.64 -17.14 4.79
C ILE A 490 13.69 -17.03 5.90
N ARG A 491 13.44 -17.60 7.09
CA ARG A 491 14.35 -17.58 8.23
C ARG A 491 15.67 -18.33 7.98
N LYS A 492 15.63 -19.45 7.24
CA LYS A 492 16.86 -20.13 6.75
C LYS A 492 17.72 -19.25 5.82
N CYS A 493 17.12 -18.22 5.23
CA CYS A 493 17.78 -17.19 4.42
C CYS A 493 18.07 -15.89 5.19
N ALA A 494 18.01 -15.88 6.53
CA ALA A 494 18.20 -14.68 7.35
C ALA A 494 19.46 -13.86 6.99
N ARG A 495 20.60 -14.52 6.70
CA ARG A 495 21.82 -13.83 6.26
C ARG A 495 21.61 -12.99 5.00
N HIS A 496 20.83 -13.47 4.03
CA HIS A 496 20.48 -12.69 2.83
C HIS A 496 19.53 -11.52 3.12
N PHE A 497 18.78 -11.55 4.23
CA PHE A 497 17.96 -10.42 4.65
C PHE A 497 18.81 -9.38 5.42
N CYS A 498 19.58 -9.85 6.39
CA CYS A 498 20.33 -9.04 7.33
C CYS A 498 21.63 -8.46 6.77
N THR A 499 22.26 -9.06 5.75
CA THR A 499 23.46 -8.50 5.10
C THR A 499 23.20 -7.95 3.70
N TYR A 500 21.93 -7.80 3.29
CA TYR A 500 21.57 -7.04 2.10
C TYR A 500 21.42 -5.56 2.49
N ASP A 501 22.28 -4.71 1.93
CA ASP A 501 22.36 -3.29 2.23
C ASP A 501 21.20 -2.51 1.57
N ASP A 502 20.06 -2.63 2.23
CA ASP A 502 18.81 -1.93 1.97
C ASP A 502 18.06 -1.85 3.31
N TYR A 503 17.85 -0.64 3.84
CA TYR A 503 17.10 -0.46 5.10
C TYR A 503 15.63 -0.85 4.98
N ASN A 504 15.10 -1.09 3.77
CA ASN A 504 13.72 -1.49 3.57
C ASN A 504 13.55 -3.01 3.72
N TRP A 505 12.64 -3.43 4.59
CA TRP A 505 12.38 -4.84 4.87
C TRP A 505 11.81 -5.57 3.64
N ASP A 506 11.00 -4.89 2.84
CA ASP A 506 10.30 -5.47 1.69
C ASP A 506 11.26 -5.71 0.51
N TRP A 507 12.17 -4.77 0.24
CA TRP A 507 13.23 -4.95 -0.76
C TRP A 507 14.23 -6.03 -0.34
N SER A 508 14.53 -6.13 0.97
CA SER A 508 15.32 -7.22 1.56
C SER A 508 14.63 -8.59 1.41
N LEU A 509 13.31 -8.66 1.61
CA LEU A 509 12.51 -9.86 1.35
C LEU A 509 12.48 -10.22 -0.16
N GLN A 510 12.49 -9.22 -1.05
CA GLN A 510 12.59 -9.45 -2.49
C GLN A 510 13.98 -10.00 -2.87
N HIS A 511 15.06 -9.54 -2.24
CA HIS A 511 16.40 -10.11 -2.42
C HIS A 511 16.44 -11.57 -1.96
N VAL A 512 15.93 -11.90 -0.76
CA VAL A 512 15.80 -13.27 -0.25
C VAL A 512 15.05 -14.18 -1.23
N SER A 513 13.90 -13.71 -1.73
CA SER A 513 13.09 -14.39 -2.74
C SER A 513 13.84 -14.67 -4.04
N GLN A 514 14.71 -13.76 -4.48
CA GLN A 514 15.39 -13.88 -5.76
C GLN A 514 16.74 -14.60 -5.69
N GLN A 515 17.47 -14.52 -4.57
CA GLN A 515 18.86 -14.97 -4.44
C GLN A 515 19.10 -16.16 -3.51
N CYS A 516 18.17 -16.47 -2.60
CA CYS A 516 18.35 -17.57 -1.63
C CYS A 516 17.24 -18.64 -1.68
N LEU A 517 15.97 -18.25 -1.82
CA LEU A 517 14.86 -19.21 -1.78
C LEU A 517 14.82 -20.13 -3.01
N ARG A 518 15.00 -21.44 -2.79
CA ARG A 518 14.85 -22.50 -3.82
C ARG A 518 13.48 -22.45 -4.51
N ARG A 519 12.40 -22.30 -3.74
CA ARG A 519 11.06 -21.93 -4.23
C ARG A 519 10.85 -20.45 -3.93
N LYS A 520 10.99 -19.60 -4.94
CA LYS A 520 10.86 -18.14 -4.82
C LYS A 520 9.47 -17.74 -4.30
N LEU A 521 9.35 -16.55 -3.72
CA LEU A 521 8.05 -16.05 -3.29
C LEU A 521 7.18 -15.75 -4.52
N HIS A 522 5.97 -16.31 -4.53
CA HIS A 522 5.00 -16.23 -5.62
C HIS A 522 3.63 -15.96 -5.01
N ALA A 523 2.99 -14.91 -5.50
CA ALA A 523 1.84 -14.29 -4.85
C ALA A 523 0.57 -14.47 -5.68
N MET A 524 -0.52 -14.86 -5.01
CA MET A 524 -1.88 -14.64 -5.50
C MET A 524 -2.35 -13.29 -4.96
N ILE A 525 -2.76 -12.38 -5.85
CA ILE A 525 -3.09 -10.99 -5.51
C ILE A 525 -4.51 -10.69 -5.95
N VAL A 526 -5.30 -10.07 -5.08
CA VAL A 526 -6.66 -9.62 -5.41
C VAL A 526 -6.63 -8.50 -6.46
N LYS A 527 -7.58 -8.48 -7.40
CA LYS A 527 -7.75 -7.32 -8.28
C LYS A 527 -8.52 -6.20 -7.60
N GLY A 528 -9.64 -6.49 -6.91
CA GLY A 528 -10.29 -5.52 -6.04
C GLY A 528 -9.63 -5.52 -4.65
N PRO A 529 -8.92 -4.46 -4.22
CA PRO A 529 -8.19 -4.43 -2.95
C PRO A 529 -9.12 -4.55 -1.75
N ARG A 530 -8.67 -5.30 -0.75
CA ARG A 530 -9.29 -5.52 0.57
C ARG A 530 -8.49 -4.91 1.72
N VAL A 531 -7.26 -4.48 1.45
CA VAL A 531 -6.43 -3.68 2.34
C VAL A 531 -5.99 -2.42 1.60
N PHE A 532 -6.22 -1.27 2.22
CA PHE A 532 -5.97 0.07 1.70
C PHE A 532 -4.94 0.76 2.58
N HIS A 533 -4.03 1.55 2.00
CA HIS A 533 -3.10 2.40 2.74
C HIS A 533 -3.74 3.78 2.92
N ILE A 534 -4.03 4.15 4.17
CA ILE A 534 -4.60 5.46 4.54
C ILE A 534 -3.53 6.47 4.97
N GLY A 535 -2.28 6.04 5.13
CA GLY A 535 -1.16 6.93 5.45
C GLY A 535 -0.91 7.99 4.38
N GLU A 536 -0.94 9.26 4.78
CA GLU A 536 -0.59 10.41 3.94
C GLU A 536 0.65 11.18 4.44
N CYS A 537 1.21 10.80 5.59
CA CYS A 537 2.49 11.26 6.14
C CYS A 537 3.41 10.07 6.48
N GLY A 538 4.73 10.28 6.46
CA GLY A 538 5.76 9.26 6.70
C GLY A 538 7.02 9.46 5.85
N VAL A 539 7.99 8.54 5.94
CA VAL A 539 9.34 8.64 5.32
C VAL A 539 9.32 8.91 3.80
N HIS A 540 8.28 8.49 3.09
CA HIS A 540 8.14 8.67 1.64
C HIS A 540 7.19 9.82 1.22
N HIS A 541 6.67 10.58 2.18
CA HIS A 541 5.66 11.62 1.98
C HIS A 541 6.21 13.01 2.27
N LYS A 542 5.76 14.02 1.52
CA LYS A 542 6.18 15.42 1.69
C LYS A 542 5.26 16.24 2.61
N ASN A 543 4.08 15.72 2.94
CA ASN A 543 3.13 16.39 3.82
C ASN A 543 3.54 16.19 5.28
N LYS A 544 3.50 17.28 6.06
CA LYS A 544 3.64 17.25 7.53
C LYS A 544 2.32 16.96 8.24
N ASN A 545 1.19 17.36 7.65
CA ASN A 545 -0.13 17.13 8.19
C ASN A 545 -0.49 15.63 8.01
N CYS A 546 -0.61 14.90 9.12
CA CYS A 546 -1.02 13.49 9.13
C CYS A 546 -2.56 13.32 9.19
N GLU A 547 -3.29 14.35 9.58
CA GLU A 547 -4.72 14.33 9.94
C GLU A 547 -5.66 14.43 8.72
N SER A 548 -5.21 14.01 7.54
CA SER A 548 -5.99 14.11 6.31
C SER A 548 -7.05 13.01 6.19
N ASN A 549 -8.12 13.17 6.98
CA ASN A 549 -9.40 12.44 6.95
C ASN A 549 -9.98 12.22 5.53
N GLN A 550 -9.53 13.00 4.55
CA GLN A 550 -9.85 12.88 3.13
C GLN A 550 -9.55 11.52 2.50
N VAL A 551 -8.52 10.76 2.91
CA VAL A 551 -8.28 9.41 2.34
C VAL A 551 -9.14 8.35 3.03
N ILE A 552 -9.41 8.48 4.32
CA ILE A 552 -10.33 7.61 5.06
C ILE A 552 -11.75 7.71 4.46
N SER A 553 -12.26 8.92 4.24
CA SER A 553 -13.58 9.13 3.64
C SER A 553 -13.67 8.59 2.20
N LYS A 554 -12.60 8.71 1.40
CA LYS A 554 -12.49 8.09 0.06
C LYS A 554 -12.55 6.55 0.13
N VAL A 555 -11.85 5.92 1.08
CA VAL A 555 -11.89 4.45 1.28
C VAL A 555 -13.27 3.99 1.77
N GLN A 556 -13.88 4.68 2.73
CA GLN A 556 -15.24 4.40 3.20
C GLN A 556 -16.28 4.56 2.07
N HIS A 557 -16.13 5.56 1.19
CA HIS A 557 -17.00 5.74 0.02
C HIS A 557 -16.83 4.62 -1.01
N VAL A 558 -15.59 4.20 -1.30
CA VAL A 558 -15.28 3.05 -2.15
C VAL A 558 -15.92 1.76 -1.62
N LEU A 559 -15.80 1.51 -0.31
CA LEU A 559 -16.40 0.34 0.33
C LEU A 559 -17.93 0.39 0.37
N ARG A 560 -18.53 1.56 0.59
CA ARG A 560 -19.98 1.76 0.49
C ARG A 560 -20.51 1.42 -0.92
N ILE A 561 -19.82 1.86 -1.97
CA ILE A 561 -20.18 1.48 -3.36
C ILE A 561 -20.06 -0.03 -3.53
N ALA A 562 -18.97 -0.66 -3.09
CA ALA A 562 -18.76 -2.10 -3.22
C ALA A 562 -19.79 -2.94 -2.45
N ARG A 563 -20.20 -2.50 -1.24
CA ARG A 563 -21.26 -3.10 -0.43
C ARG A 563 -22.61 -2.99 -1.13
N ASN A 564 -23.04 -1.77 -1.50
CA ASN A 564 -24.34 -1.53 -2.14
C ASN A 564 -24.47 -2.25 -3.50
N SER A 565 -23.37 -2.38 -4.25
CA SER A 565 -23.32 -3.12 -5.52
C SER A 565 -23.03 -4.61 -5.36
N HIS A 566 -23.05 -5.17 -4.15
CA HIS A 566 -22.88 -6.60 -3.87
C HIS A 566 -21.57 -7.19 -4.46
N GLN A 567 -20.49 -6.40 -4.44
CA GLN A 567 -19.16 -6.77 -4.96
C GLN A 567 -18.25 -7.38 -3.88
N LEU A 568 -18.62 -7.23 -2.61
CA LEU A 568 -18.01 -7.86 -1.45
C LEU A 568 -18.64 -9.25 -1.20
N PHE A 569 -17.93 -10.12 -0.48
CA PHE A 569 -18.30 -11.53 -0.25
C PHE A 569 -18.55 -12.34 -1.55
N PRO A 570 -17.60 -12.35 -2.52
CA PRO A 570 -17.79 -12.99 -3.81
C PRO A 570 -17.84 -14.52 -3.69
N ARG A 571 -18.84 -15.15 -4.32
CA ARG A 571 -19.07 -16.62 -4.23
C ARG A 571 -17.95 -17.48 -4.84
N SER A 572 -17.09 -16.92 -5.68
CA SER A 572 -15.96 -17.62 -6.30
C SER A 572 -14.85 -16.66 -6.73
N LEU A 573 -13.63 -17.20 -6.85
CA LEU A 573 -12.49 -16.52 -7.45
C LEU A 573 -12.26 -16.98 -8.89
N THR A 574 -11.93 -16.02 -9.75
CA THR A 574 -11.52 -16.22 -11.14
C THR A 574 -10.08 -15.74 -11.36
N LEU A 575 -9.24 -16.57 -11.98
CA LEU A 575 -7.88 -16.19 -12.33
C LEU A 575 -7.89 -15.31 -13.59
N THR A 576 -7.23 -14.16 -13.52
CA THR A 576 -6.97 -13.32 -14.70
C THR A 576 -5.67 -13.70 -15.38
N VAL A 577 -5.63 -13.54 -16.72
CA VAL A 577 -4.38 -13.63 -17.50
C VAL A 577 -3.31 -12.75 -16.83
N PRO A 578 -2.16 -13.31 -16.42
CA PRO A 578 -1.10 -12.54 -15.78
C PRO A 578 -0.63 -11.39 -16.67
N SER A 579 -0.48 -10.19 -16.09
CA SER A 579 0.12 -9.08 -16.82
C SER A 579 1.56 -9.43 -17.24
N LEU A 580 1.91 -9.13 -18.49
CA LEU A 580 3.21 -9.44 -19.09
C LEU A 580 4.34 -8.67 -18.39
N MET A 581 4.83 -9.24 -17.29
CA MET A 581 5.96 -8.68 -16.55
C MET A 581 7.26 -8.91 -17.32
N LYS A 582 7.91 -7.81 -17.73
CA LYS A 582 9.34 -7.85 -18.06
C LYS A 582 10.08 -8.46 -16.86
N LYS A 583 11.03 -9.37 -17.11
CA LYS A 583 11.88 -9.95 -16.06
C LYS A 583 12.57 -8.82 -15.30
N SER A 584 12.12 -8.56 -14.07
CA SER A 584 12.72 -7.54 -13.23
C SER A 584 14.10 -8.02 -12.78
N LYS A 585 15.16 -7.42 -13.32
CA LYS A 585 16.52 -7.60 -12.78
C LYS A 585 16.52 -7.04 -11.36
N LEU A 586 17.05 -7.79 -10.40
CA LEU A 586 17.22 -7.29 -9.04
C LEU A 586 18.05 -6.00 -9.09
N ARG A 587 17.54 -4.94 -8.46
CA ARG A 587 18.25 -3.66 -8.35
C ARG A 587 19.38 -3.79 -7.33
N LYS A 588 20.31 -2.82 -7.35
CA LYS A 588 21.15 -2.56 -6.18
C LYS A 588 20.22 -2.13 -5.03
N GLY A 589 20.57 -2.44 -3.78
CA GLY A 589 19.79 -1.99 -2.62
C GLY A 589 19.76 -0.47 -2.48
N ASN A 590 18.80 0.04 -1.71
CA ASN A 590 18.66 1.47 -1.43
C ASN A 590 19.73 2.04 -0.47
N GLY A 591 20.64 1.22 0.07
CA GLY A 591 21.63 1.64 1.06
C GLY A 591 21.05 1.75 2.48
N GLY A 592 21.69 2.58 3.31
CA GLY A 592 21.32 2.83 4.72
C GLY A 592 21.42 1.62 5.66
N TRP A 593 22.02 0.51 5.21
CA TRP A 593 22.16 -0.74 5.97
C TRP A 593 23.56 -1.34 5.74
N GLY A 594 24.59 -0.48 5.72
CA GLY A 594 26.01 -0.88 5.61
C GLY A 594 26.67 -1.23 6.94
N ASP A 595 26.09 -0.80 8.06
CA ASP A 595 26.66 -0.93 9.40
C ASP A 595 26.63 -2.40 9.88
N LEU A 596 27.80 -2.92 10.27
CA LEU A 596 27.95 -4.31 10.70
C LEU A 596 27.09 -4.64 11.94
N ARG A 597 26.89 -3.67 12.84
CA ARG A 597 26.10 -3.86 14.07
C ARG A 597 24.64 -4.16 13.73
N ASP A 598 24.08 -3.52 12.70
CA ASP A 598 22.72 -3.81 12.22
C ASP A 598 22.63 -5.18 11.51
N HIS A 599 23.71 -5.69 10.94
CA HIS A 599 23.74 -7.04 10.38
C HIS A 599 23.70 -8.07 11.51
N GLU A 600 24.50 -7.86 12.55
CA GLU A 600 24.62 -8.74 13.72
C GLU A 600 23.36 -8.76 14.58
N LEU A 601 22.79 -7.59 14.91
CA LEU A 601 21.54 -7.48 15.66
C LEU A 601 20.37 -8.18 14.93
N CYS A 602 20.24 -7.92 13.62
CA CYS A 602 19.24 -8.58 12.76
C CYS A 602 19.44 -10.10 12.70
N LEU A 603 20.69 -10.58 12.61
CA LEU A 603 20.98 -12.02 12.60
C LEU A 603 20.59 -12.67 13.93
N ASN A 604 20.95 -12.06 15.06
CA ASN A 604 20.62 -12.55 16.40
C ASN A 604 19.10 -12.70 16.59
N MET A 605 18.30 -11.75 16.08
CA MET A 605 16.83 -11.80 16.07
C MET A 605 16.22 -12.93 15.22
N THR A 606 17.02 -13.67 14.45
CA THR A 606 16.55 -14.81 13.62
C THR A 606 17.03 -16.17 14.12
N LEU A 607 17.84 -16.20 15.18
CA LEU A 607 18.19 -17.41 15.88
C LEU A 607 16.94 -17.98 16.59
N ALA A 608 17.02 -19.24 17.01
CA ALA A 608 16.05 -19.75 17.97
C ALA A 608 16.55 -19.39 19.37
N THR A 609 15.79 -18.57 20.09
CA THR A 609 15.77 -18.63 21.55
C THR A 609 15.44 -20.08 21.97
N ARG A 610 16.14 -20.58 22.99
CA ARG A 610 16.12 -21.99 23.41
C ARG A 610 15.10 -22.22 24.51
#